data_AF-A0A2P2IZ40-F1
#
_entry.id   AF-A0A2P2IZ40-F1
#
_cell.length_a   1.000
_cell.length_b   1.000
_cell.length_c   1.000
_cell.angle_alpha   90.00
_cell.angle_beta   90.00
_cell.angle_gamma   90.00
#
_symmetry.space_group_name_H-M   'P 1'
#
loop_
_entity.id
_entity.type
_entity.pdbx_description
1 polymer ?
#
loop_
_entity_poly.entity_id
_entity_poly.type
_entity_poly.pdbx_seq_one_letter_code
_entity_poly.pdbx_strand_id
1 'polypeptide(L)'
;MDNYDLVVLKTIAICEYGVRTMAAKYIMKCDDDTFIRVDAVIKEAKKVHGDRSQYVGNINYYHKPLRNGKWAVTFEVCTEKFLVEISF
;
A
#
# COMPACT_ATOMS: atom_id res chain seq x y z
N MET A 1 -16.39 8.07 -11.09
CA MET A 1 -15.24 8.99 -11.02
C MET A 1 -14.07 8.18 -10.52
N ASP A 2 -13.08 7.96 -11.39
CA ASP A 2 -11.81 7.34 -11.02
C ASP A 2 -10.71 8.37 -11.35
N ASN A 3 -10.08 8.93 -10.31
CA ASN A 3 -8.97 9.88 -10.43
C ASN A 3 -7.86 9.42 -9.48
N TYR A 4 -6.60 9.56 -9.91
CA TYR A 4 -5.41 9.26 -9.12
C TYR A 4 -5.38 10.01 -7.78
N ASP A 5 -5.95 11.21 -7.71
CA ASP A 5 -6.05 11.98 -6.46
C ASP A 5 -6.87 11.26 -5.37
N LEU A 6 -7.72 10.31 -5.76
CA LEU A 6 -8.60 9.56 -4.85
C LEU A 6 -8.02 8.20 -4.42
N VAL A 7 -6.82 7.83 -4.87
CA VAL A 7 -6.21 6.52 -4.56
C VAL A 7 -6.08 6.29 -3.06
N VAL A 8 -5.80 7.34 -2.27
CA VAL A 8 -5.76 7.27 -0.80
C VAL A 8 -7.13 6.88 -0.24
N LEU A 9 -8.21 7.53 -0.71
CA LEU A 9 -9.57 7.23 -0.25
C LEU A 9 -10.01 5.82 -0.63
N LYS A 10 -9.65 5.36 -1.84
CA LYS A 10 -9.91 3.97 -2.25
C LYS A 10 -9.19 2.97 -1.35
N THR A 11 -7.93 3.25 -1.02
CA THR A 11 -7.13 2.39 -0.12
C THR A 11 -7.79 2.28 1.25
N ILE A 12 -8.22 3.40 1.83
CA ILE A 12 -8.92 3.42 3.12
C ILE A 12 -10.22 2.59 3.03
N ALA A 13 -11.02 2.78 1.99
CA ALA A 13 -12.28 2.05 1.82
C ALA A 13 -12.07 0.53 1.70
N ILE A 14 -11.07 0.08 0.94
CA ILE A 14 -10.74 -1.34 0.78
C ILE A 14 -10.22 -1.93 2.11
N CYS A 15 -9.36 -1.20 2.82
CA CYS A 15 -8.88 -1.62 4.13
C CYS A 15 -10.03 -1.73 5.14
N GLU A 16 -10.94 -0.76 5.19
CA GLU A 16 -12.10 -0.78 6.07
C GLU A 16 -13.01 -1.97 5.76
N TYR A 17 -13.29 -2.22 4.48
CA TYR A 17 -14.05 -3.37 4.05
C TYR A 17 -13.39 -4.69 4.46
N GLY A 18 -12.07 -4.81 4.23
CA GLY A 18 -11.28 -5.98 4.60
C GLY A 18 -11.30 -6.26 6.10
N VAL A 19 -11.17 -5.23 6.94
CA VAL A 19 -11.18 -5.39 8.41
C VAL A 19 -12.57 -5.71 8.93
N ARG A 20 -13.63 -5.06 8.42
CA ARG A 20 -14.98 -5.21 8.96
C ARG A 20 -15.74 -6.42 8.42
N THR A 21 -15.44 -6.85 7.20
CA THR A 21 -16.29 -7.80 6.46
C THR A 21 -15.58 -9.12 6.19
N MET A 22 -14.26 -9.14 6.08
CA MET A 22 -13.52 -10.33 5.69
C MET A 22 -12.92 -11.05 6.90
N ALA A 23 -13.25 -12.32 7.06
CA ALA A 23 -12.55 -13.22 7.99
C ALA A 23 -11.28 -13.78 7.33
N ALA A 24 -10.35 -12.91 6.93
CA ALA A 24 -9.13 -13.29 6.22
C ALA A 24 -7.89 -13.14 7.13
N LYS A 25 -7.00 -14.14 7.10
CA LYS A 25 -5.72 -14.08 7.82
C LYS A 25 -4.71 -13.11 7.19
N TYR A 26 -4.81 -12.93 5.87
CA TYR A 26 -3.92 -12.09 5.08
C TYR A 26 -4.74 -11.29 4.07
N ILE A 27 -4.38 -10.03 3.85
CA ILE A 27 -4.96 -9.16 2.82
C ILE A 27 -3.79 -8.65 1.97
N MET A 28 -3.96 -8.65 0.65
CA MET A 28 -3.01 -8.13 -0.31
C MET A 28 -3.72 -7.13 -1.22
N LYS A 29 -3.17 -5.92 -1.33
CA LYS A 29 -3.56 -4.92 -2.34
C LYS A 29 -2.60 -5.03 -3.51
N CYS A 30 -3.12 -5.00 -4.74
CA CYS A 30 -2.36 -4.90 -5.98
C CYS A 30 -3.14 -4.04 -6.98
N ASP A 31 -2.46 -3.55 -8.01
CA ASP A 31 -3.11 -2.92 -9.17
C ASP A 31 -3.55 -3.98 -10.18
N ASP A 32 -4.48 -3.62 -11.06
CA ASP A 32 -5.08 -4.52 -12.05
C ASP A 32 -4.16 -4.84 -13.23
N ASP A 33 -3.09 -4.06 -13.40
CA ASP A 33 -2.03 -4.26 -14.39
C ASP A 33 -0.82 -5.04 -13.85
N THR A 34 -0.90 -5.56 -12.63
CA THR A 34 0.20 -6.28 -11.96
C THR A 34 0.07 -7.80 -12.09
N PHE A 35 1.13 -8.47 -12.54
CA PHE A 35 1.22 -9.93 -12.49
C PHE A 35 1.64 -10.43 -11.10
N ILE A 36 0.89 -11.37 -10.53
CA ILE A 36 1.13 -11.87 -9.17
C ILE A 36 1.34 -13.39 -9.17
N ARG A 37 2.46 -13.81 -8.58
CA ARG A 37 2.72 -15.20 -8.22
C ARG A 37 2.16 -15.53 -6.84
N VAL A 38 0.88 -15.89 -6.81
CA VAL A 38 0.13 -16.13 -5.56
C VAL A 38 0.78 -17.21 -4.67
N ASP A 39 1.35 -18.25 -5.27
CA ASP A 39 2.08 -19.32 -4.57
C ASP A 39 3.25 -18.78 -3.74
N ALA A 40 4.04 -17.88 -4.34
CA ALA A 40 5.19 -17.27 -3.69
C ALA A 40 4.76 -16.32 -2.57
N VAL A 41 3.74 -15.49 -2.81
CA VAL A 41 3.22 -14.55 -1.80
C VAL A 41 2.72 -15.29 -0.56
N ILE A 42 1.93 -16.35 -0.73
CA ILE A 42 1.43 -17.14 0.41
C ILE A 42 2.58 -17.82 1.15
N LYS A 43 3.60 -18.31 0.43
CA LYS A 43 4.78 -18.91 1.05
C LYS A 43 5.53 -17.91 1.92
N GLU A 44 5.72 -16.67 1.47
CA GLU A 44 6.34 -15.60 2.27
C GLU A 44 5.48 -15.22 3.47
N ALA A 45 4.16 -15.04 3.28
CA ALA A 45 3.22 -14.69 4.35
C ALA A 45 3.15 -15.75 5.48
N LYS A 46 3.48 -17.01 5.17
CA LYS A 46 3.53 -18.10 6.15
C LYS A 46 4.84 -18.16 6.94
N LYS A 47 5.89 -17.43 6.55
CA LYS A 47 7.19 -17.46 7.26
C LYS A 47 7.17 -16.71 8.58
N VAL A 48 6.35 -15.66 8.70
CA VAL A 48 6.31 -14.88 9.94
C VAL A 48 5.46 -15.61 10.97
N HIS A 49 6.00 -15.74 12.19
CA HIS A 49 5.34 -16.39 13.31
C HIS A 49 3.97 -15.75 13.61
N GLY A 50 2.99 -16.58 13.99
CA GLY A 50 1.57 -16.21 14.06
C GLY A 50 1.21 -15.15 15.10
N ASP A 51 2.16 -14.78 15.95
CA ASP A 51 2.08 -13.75 16.99
C ASP A 51 2.52 -12.36 16.50
N ARG A 52 3.02 -12.21 15.26
CA ARG A 52 3.50 -10.94 14.73
C ARG A 52 2.66 -10.42 13.56
N SER A 53 2.45 -9.12 13.53
CA SER A 53 1.89 -8.43 12.37
C SER A 53 2.88 -8.46 11.20
N GLN A 54 2.33 -8.46 9.98
CA GLN A 54 3.12 -8.48 8.75
C GLN A 54 2.76 -7.28 7.89
N TYR A 55 3.80 -6.59 7.41
CA TYR A 55 3.69 -5.60 6.37
C TYR A 55 4.83 -5.84 5.39
N VAL A 56 4.50 -6.36 4.21
CA VAL A 56 5.47 -6.89 3.23
C VAL A 56 5.19 -6.28 1.86
N GLY A 57 6.26 -5.86 1.20
CA GLY A 57 6.22 -5.29 -0.14
C GLY A 57 7.54 -4.63 -0.48
N ASN A 58 7.56 -3.87 -1.57
CA ASN A 58 8.66 -2.99 -1.89
C ASN A 58 8.50 -1.68 -1.09
N ILE A 59 9.09 -1.62 0.10
CA ILE A 59 8.88 -0.52 1.04
C ILE A 59 9.98 0.52 0.89
N ASN A 60 9.58 1.75 0.53
CA ASN A 60 10.49 2.87 0.42
C ASN A 60 10.51 3.66 1.74
N TYR A 61 11.64 3.63 2.44
CA TYR A 61 11.82 4.34 3.70
C TYR A 61 12.41 5.73 3.47
N TYR A 62 11.98 6.71 4.29
CA TYR A 62 12.50 8.08 4.28
C TYR A 62 12.35 8.81 2.95
N HIS A 63 11.32 8.45 2.16
CA HIS A 63 11.08 9.06 0.87
C HIS A 63 10.66 10.53 1.01
N LYS A 64 11.02 11.34 0.01
CA LYS A 64 10.70 12.77 -0.03
C LYS A 64 9.57 13.01 -1.04
N PRO A 65 8.64 13.95 -0.77
CA PRO A 65 7.62 14.30 -1.74
C PRO A 65 8.26 14.71 -3.06
N LEU A 66 7.78 14.11 -4.16
CA LEU A 66 8.20 14.50 -5.49
C LEU A 66 7.68 15.91 -5.77
N ARG A 67 8.51 16.75 -6.39
CA ARG A 67 8.12 18.12 -6.78
C ARG A 67 7.79 18.25 -8.26
N ASN A 68 8.08 17.19 -9.03
CA ASN A 68 7.96 17.16 -10.48
C ASN A 68 7.43 15.78 -10.89
N GLY A 69 6.71 15.70 -12.02
CA GLY A 69 6.21 14.44 -12.58
C GLY A 69 4.79 14.06 -12.12
N LYS A 70 4.35 12.84 -12.47
CA LYS A 70 2.97 12.35 -12.25
C LYS A 70 2.51 12.43 -10.80
N TRP A 71 3.43 12.19 -9.86
CA TRP A 71 3.17 12.11 -8.42
C TRP A 71 3.65 13.35 -7.66
N ALA A 72 3.81 14.49 -8.35
CA ALA A 72 4.29 15.72 -7.75
C ALA A 72 3.28 16.27 -6.74
N VAL A 73 3.78 16.74 -5.59
CA VAL A 73 3.00 17.42 -4.56
C VAL A 73 3.61 18.79 -4.30
N THR A 74 2.77 19.81 -4.17
CA THR A 74 3.21 21.18 -3.87
C THR A 74 3.76 21.29 -2.44
N PHE A 75 4.58 22.32 -2.19
CA PHE A 75 5.06 22.60 -0.84
C PHE A 75 3.93 22.98 0.13
N GLU A 76 2.87 23.60 -0.37
CA GLU A 76 1.69 23.95 0.45
C GLU A 76 0.98 22.71 0.98
N VAL A 77 0.94 21.63 0.19
CA VAL A 77 0.28 20.38 0.57
C VAL A 77 1.18 19.52 1.46
N CYS A 78 2.49 19.48 1.20
CA CYS A 78 3.40 18.69 2.02
C CYS A 78 4.84 19.23 1.99
N THR A 79 5.36 19.62 3.14
CA THR A 79 6.73 20.14 3.33
C THR A 79 7.73 19.08 3.79
N GLU A 80 7.26 18.02 4.47
CA GLU A 80 8.11 17.07 5.21
C GLU A 80 8.36 15.74 4.47
N LYS A 81 9.25 14.91 5.02
CA LYS A 81 9.53 13.56 4.51
C LYS A 81 8.50 12.56 5.01
N PHE A 82 8.22 11.53 4.20
CA PHE A 82 7.41 10.39 4.63
C PHE A 82 8.30 9.37 5.34
N LEU A 83 7.81 8.84 6.46
CA LEU A 83 8.50 7.75 7.18
C LEU A 83 8.54 6.47 6.32
N VAL A 84 7.42 6.18 5.66
CA VAL A 84 7.26 5.10 4.70
C VAL A 84 6.40 5.60 3.55
N GLU A 85 6.86 5.38 2.32
CA GLU A 85 6.02 5.43 1.13
C GLU A 85 5.69 4.02 0.68
N ILE A 86 4.40 3.81 0.39
CA ILE A 86 3.91 2.60 -0.25
C ILE A 86 3.74 2.95 -1.72
N SER A 87 4.70 2.53 -2.53
CA SER A 87 4.59 2.70 -3.97
C SER A 87 3.52 1.72 -4.49
N PHE A 88 2.54 2.26 -5.22
CA PHE A 88 1.38 1.52 -5.70
C PHE A 88 1.75 0.51 -6.79
#